data_AF-A0A022PFY2-F1
#
_entry.id   AF-A0A022PFY2-F1
#
_cell.length_a   1.000
_cell.length_b   1.000
_cell.length_c   1.000
_cell.angle_alpha   90.00
_cell.angle_beta   90.00
_cell.angle_gamma   90.00
#
_symmetry.space_group_name_H-M   'P 1'
#
loop_
_entity.id
_entity.type
_entity.pdbx_description
1 polymer ?
#
loop_
_entity_poly.entity_id
_entity_poly.type
_entity_poly.pdbx_seq_one_letter_code
_entity_poly.pdbx_strand_id
1 'polypeptide(L)' 'MKIYNGKRVPWGSLSLHYWADQGALYDDVKAVTKCVNGGDHGLDNVRWPCFEHALYALNDAIVKPNNFKPIE' A
#
# COMPACT_ATOMS: atom_id res chain seq x y z
N MET A 1 -5.69 -8.49 13.56
CA MET A 1 -6.76 -9.47 13.86
C MET A 1 -7.89 -8.82 14.66
N LYS A 2 -9.14 -9.28 14.53
CA LYS A 2 -10.29 -8.87 15.37
C LYS A 2 -10.76 -10.02 16.25
N ILE A 3 -11.44 -9.70 17.35
CA ILE A 3 -12.16 -10.69 18.17
C ILE A 3 -13.55 -10.88 17.56
N TYR A 4 -13.90 -12.12 17.22
CA TYR A 4 -15.25 -12.51 16.79
C TYR A 4 -15.63 -13.81 17.51
N ASN A 5 -16.73 -13.79 18.27
CA ASN A 5 -17.17 -14.88 19.14
C ASN A 5 -16.05 -15.44 20.03
N GLY A 6 -15.28 -14.56 20.67
CA GLY A 6 -14.17 -14.94 21.55
C GLY A 6 -12.92 -15.50 20.85
N LYS A 7 -12.94 -15.63 19.51
CA LYS A 7 -11.81 -16.12 18.72
C LYS A 7 -11.13 -14.96 17.99
N ARG A 8 -9.80 -15.04 17.83
CA ARG A 8 -9.06 -14.13 16.95
C ARG A 8 -9.28 -14.56 15.51
N VAL A 9 -9.79 -13.65 14.68
CA VAL A 9 -9.98 -13.86 13.25
C VAL A 9 -9.26 -12.75 12.47
N PRO A 10 -8.73 -13.04 11.26
CA PRO A 10 -8.17 -12.00 10.40
C PRO A 10 -9.24 -10.97 10.02
N TRP A 11 -8.82 -9.74 9.75
CA TRP A 11 -9.75 -8.67 9.37
C TRP A 11 -10.30 -8.81 7.94
N GLY A 12 -9.73 -9.71 7.13
CA GLY A 12 -10.09 -9.92 5.72
C GLY A 12 -9.45 -8.89 4.79
N SER A 13 -9.41 -9.20 3.49
CA SER A 13 -8.67 -8.44 2.46
C SER A 13 -9.15 -7.00 2.23
N LEU A 14 -10.31 -6.63 2.74
CA LEU A 14 -10.86 -5.28 2.66
C LEU A 14 -10.45 -4.37 3.84
N SER A 15 -9.74 -4.90 4.83
CA SER A 15 -9.34 -4.13 6.01
C SER A 15 -7.94 -3.54 5.86
N LEU A 16 -7.73 -2.33 6.39
CA LEU A 16 -6.42 -1.70 6.51
C LEU A 16 -5.41 -2.59 7.25
N HIS A 17 -5.86 -3.31 8.28
CA HIS A 17 -5.00 -4.20 9.06
C HIS A 17 -4.54 -5.42 8.27
N TYR A 18 -5.30 -5.87 7.26
CA TYR A 18 -4.84 -6.94 6.38
C TYR A 18 -3.65 -6.45 5.55
N TRP A 19 -3.73 -5.23 5.02
CA TRP A 19 -2.67 -4.65 4.20
C TRP A 19 -1.43 -4.25 4.99
N ALA A 20 -1.60 -3.80 6.23
CA ALA A 20 -0.48 -3.53 7.13
C ALA A 20 0.43 -4.76 7.34
N ASP A 21 -0.12 -5.97 7.22
CA ASP A 21 0.61 -7.23 7.38
C ASP A 21 1.18 -7.78 6.05
N GLN A 22 0.76 -7.28 4.88
CA GLN A 22 1.18 -7.81 3.56
C GLN A 22 2.57 -7.31 3.13
N GLY A 23 3.03 -6.18 3.68
CA GLY A 23 4.31 -5.58 3.31
C GLY A 23 4.14 -4.38 2.39
N ALA A 24 5.26 -3.97 1.81
CA ALA A 24 5.41 -2.71 1.08
C ALA A 24 5.92 -2.93 -0.36
N LEU A 25 5.67 -4.10 -0.95
CA LEU A 25 6.13 -4.42 -2.30
C LEU A 25 5.18 -3.84 -3.35
N TYR A 26 5.66 -3.73 -4.58
CA TYR A 26 4.88 -3.21 -5.70
C TYR A 26 3.55 -3.97 -5.90
N ASP A 27 3.55 -5.29 -5.76
CA ASP A 27 2.34 -6.11 -5.89
C ASP A 27 1.33 -5.84 -4.77
N ASP A 28 1.79 -5.53 -3.56
CA ASP A 28 0.92 -5.16 -2.44
C ASP A 28 0.24 -3.81 -2.74
N VAL A 29 1.02 -2.83 -3.19
CA VAL A 29 0.50 -1.50 -3.58
C VAL A 29 -0.46 -1.60 -4.76
N LYS A 30 -0.19 -2.48 -5.73
CA LYS A 30 -1.09 -2.77 -6.85
C LYS A 30 -2.42 -3.33 -6.36
N ALA A 31 -2.39 -4.27 -5.44
CA ALA A 31 -3.59 -4.88 -4.91
C ALA A 31 -4.43 -3.88 -4.08
N VAL A 32 -3.79 -3.06 -3.23
CA VAL A 32 -4.44 -1.94 -2.52
C VAL A 32 -5.07 -0.96 -3.51
N THR A 33 -4.34 -0.59 -4.57
CA THR A 33 -4.83 0.33 -5.60
C THR A 33 -6.10 -0.21 -6.26
N LYS A 34 -6.12 -1.50 -6.60
CA LYS A 34 -7.30 -2.18 -7.16
C LYS A 34 -8.49 -2.19 -6.20
N CYS A 35 -8.25 -2.41 -4.91
CA CYS A 35 -9.29 -2.37 -3.89
C CYS A 35 -9.89 -0.97 -3.73
N VAL A 36 -9.09 0.09 -3.79
CA VAL A 36 -9.55 1.48 -3.59
C VAL A 36 -10.22 2.04 -4.86
N ASN A 37 -9.67 1.74 -6.03
CA ASN A 37 -10.01 2.45 -7.28
C ASN A 37 -10.73 1.59 -8.32
N GLY A 38 -11.07 0.32 -8.01
CA GLY A 38 -11.69 -0.61 -8.96
C GLY A 38 -10.81 -0.98 -10.16
N GLY A 39 -9.49 -0.80 -10.05
CA GLY A 39 -8.50 -1.00 -11.11
C GLY A 39 -7.12 -0.48 -10.70
N ASP A 40 -6.11 -0.56 -11.57
CA ASP A 40 -4.72 -0.11 -11.31
C ASP A 40 -4.39 1.25 -11.93
N HIS A 41 -5.42 2.10 -12.13
CA HIS A 41 -5.23 3.40 -12.75
C HIS A 41 -4.26 4.29 -11.96
N GLY A 42 -3.25 4.81 -12.67
CA GLY A 42 -2.21 5.66 -12.11
C GLY A 42 -1.20 4.92 -11.22
N LEU A 43 -1.19 3.58 -11.21
CA LEU A 43 -0.28 2.79 -10.38
C LEU A 43 1.18 3.17 -10.62
N ASP A 44 1.66 3.04 -11.86
CA ASP A 44 3.09 3.23 -12.18
C ASP A 44 3.53 4.69 -12.17
N ASN A 45 2.64 5.59 -12.57
CA ASN A 45 3.00 6.99 -12.81
C ASN A 45 2.77 7.89 -11.61
N VAL A 46 1.90 7.50 -10.66
CA VAL A 46 1.52 8.35 -9.52
C VAL A 46 1.59 7.57 -8.20
N ARG A 47 0.83 6.49 -8.07
CA ARG A 47 0.59 5.86 -6.76
C ARG A 47 1.84 5.15 -6.22
N TRP A 48 2.55 4.40 -7.07
CA TRP A 48 3.80 3.75 -6.69
C TRP A 48 4.91 4.76 -6.33
N PRO A 49 5.20 5.78 -7.17
CA PRO A 49 6.15 6.85 -6.78
C PRO A 49 5.78 7.56 -5.48
N CYS A 50 4.50 7.88 -5.27
CA CYS A 50 4.04 8.50 -4.01
C CYS A 50 4.26 7.58 -2.80
N PHE A 51 4.03 6.28 -2.96
CA PHE A 51 4.24 5.30 -1.90
C PHE A 51 5.72 5.18 -1.51
N GLU A 52 6.63 5.05 -2.49
CA GLU A 52 8.06 4.99 -2.22
C GLU A 52 8.58 6.28 -1.56
N HIS A 53 8.08 7.45 -2.00
CA HIS A 53 8.41 8.72 -1.36
C HIS A 53 7.94 8.75 0.11
N ALA A 54 6.73 8.27 0.40
CA ALA A 54 6.22 8.22 1.77
C ALA A 54 7.06 7.29 2.66
N LEU A 55 7.44 6.11 2.19
CA LEU A 55 8.33 5.20 2.92
C LEU A 55 9.66 5.86 3.28
N TYR A 56 10.28 6.54 2.32
CA TYR A 56 11.52 7.26 2.56
C TYR A 56 11.33 8.42 3.56
N ALA A 57 10.29 9.23 3.39
CA ALA A 57 10.01 10.38 4.25
C ALA A 57 9.70 9.97 5.70
N LEU A 58 9.12 8.78 5.91
CA LEU A 58 8.83 8.22 7.22
C LEU A 58 10.03 7.46 7.84
N ASN A 59 11.17 7.39 7.16
CA ASN A 59 12.37 6.62 7.52
C ASN A 59 12.16 5.09 7.55
N ASP A 60 11.14 4.59 6.88
CA ASP A 60 10.93 3.14 6.68
C ASP A 60 11.78 2.58 5.53
N ALA A 61 12.35 3.46 4.68
CA ALA A 61 13.31 3.12 3.64
C ALA A 61 14.57 4.00 3.72
N ILE A 62 15.74 3.39 3.55
CA ILE A 62 17.05 4.09 3.60
C ILE A 62 17.43 4.65 2.21
N VAL A 63 16.90 4.05 1.14
CA VAL A 63 17.19 4.46 -0.24
C VAL A 63 16.19 5.52 -0.68
N LYS A 64 16.69 6.68 -1.08
CA LYS A 64 15.86 7.74 -1.65
C LYS A 64 15.31 7.33 -3.03
N PRO A 65 14.00 7.41 -3.26
CA PRO A 65 13.43 7.13 -4.58
C PRO A 65 13.87 8.17 -5.62
N ASN A 66 14.11 7.73 -6.85
CA ASN A 66 14.56 8.56 -7.98
C ASN A 66 13.53 8.66 -9.11
N ASN A 67 12.28 8.30 -8.84
CA ASN A 67 11.21 8.13 -9.80
C ASN A 67 10.14 9.22 -9.73
N PHE A 68 10.46 10.38 -9.14
CA PHE A 68 9.56 11.53 -9.13
C PHE A 68 9.20 11.95 -10.56
N LYS A 69 7.91 12.05 -10.85
CA LYS A 69 7.38 12.61 -12.09
C LYS A 69 6.39 13.73 -11.75
N PRO A 70 6.60 14.97 -12.24
CA PRO A 70 5.60 16.01 -12.12
C PRO A 70 4.33 15.59 -12.86
N ILE A 71 3.17 15.89 -12.26
CA ILE A 71 1.87 15.71 -12.92
C ILE A 71 1.68 16.93 -13.82
N GLU A 72 1.61 16.73 -15.14
CA GLU A 72 1.25 17.75 -16.13
C GLU A 72 -0.26 18.02 -16.15
#